data_AF-A0AAD7HUF1-F1
#
_entry.id   AF-A0AAD7HUF1-F1
#
_cell.length_a   1.000
_cell.length_b   1.000
_cell.length_c   1.000
_cell.angle_alpha   90.00
_cell.angle_beta   90.00
_cell.angle_gamma   90.00
#
_symmetry.space_group_name_H-M   'P 1'
#
loop_
_entity.id
_entity.type
_entity.pdbx_description
1 polymer ?
#
loop_
_entity_poly.entity_id
_entity_poly.type
_entity_poly.pdbx_seq_one_letter_code
_entity_poly.pdbx_strand_id
1 'polypeptide(L)'
;MNYAQYWKKIVLAHHVILKGWPLTEGVVNPTNIHDVDSMRTLRDHLKSGECYWHKLSSSERETAKEQYDQMVEDGEIEVVERKVRSDKKTTRKK
;
A
#
# COMPACT_ATOMS: atom_id res chain seq x y z
N MET A 1 -5.58 -0.17 -9.38
CA MET A 1 -4.70 -0.45 -8.22
C MET A 1 -5.56 -0.45 -6.96
N ASN A 2 -5.38 -1.41 -6.04
CA ASN A 2 -6.10 -1.39 -4.76
C ASN A 2 -5.25 -0.57 -3.77
N TYR A 3 -5.66 0.67 -3.53
CA TYR A 3 -4.93 1.62 -2.67
C TYR A 3 -5.02 1.25 -1.19
N ALA A 4 -6.13 0.65 -0.74
CA ALA A 4 -6.26 0.14 0.63
C ALA A 4 -5.26 -0.99 0.93
N GLN A 5 -4.88 -1.78 -0.07
CA GLN A 5 -3.85 -2.82 0.04
C GLN A 5 -2.46 -2.38 -0.44
N TYR A 6 -2.20 -1.07 -0.54
CA TYR A 6 -0.95 -0.52 -1.06
C TYR A 6 0.29 -1.13 -0.39
N TRP A 7 0.33 -1.16 0.95
CA TRP A 7 1.45 -1.75 1.69
C TRP A 7 1.70 -3.21 1.31
N LYS A 8 0.67 -4.05 1.33
CA LYS A 8 0.82 -5.47 1.01
C LYS A 8 1.15 -5.73 -0.45
N LYS A 9 0.47 -5.04 -1.38
CA LYS A 9 0.52 -5.33 -2.82
C LYS A 9 1.62 -4.59 -3.56
N ILE A 10 2.10 -3.47 -3.03
CA ILE A 10 3.15 -2.66 -3.65
C ILE A 10 4.41 -2.72 -2.79
N VAL A 11 4.33 -2.28 -1.53
CA VAL A 11 5.52 -2.16 -0.67
C VAL A 11 6.16 -3.51 -0.40
N LEU A 12 5.40 -4.47 0.14
CA LEU A 12 5.93 -5.78 0.50
C LEU A 12 6.16 -6.69 -0.71
N ALA A 13 5.24 -6.69 -1.68
CA ALA A 13 5.31 -7.60 -2.82
C ALA A 13 6.33 -7.17 -3.90
N HIS A 14 6.50 -5.86 -4.11
CA HIS A 14 7.40 -5.34 -5.14
C HIS A 14 8.63 -4.64 -4.56
N HIS A 15 8.73 -4.52 -3.23
CA HIS A 15 9.86 -3.90 -2.54
C HIS A 15 10.10 -2.45 -3.00
N VAL A 16 9.02 -1.72 -3.25
CA VAL A 16 9.06 -0.32 -3.65
C VAL A 16 8.09 0.49 -2.80
N ILE A 17 8.53 1.64 -2.33
CA ILE A 17 7.70 2.56 -1.55
C ILE A 17 7.75 3.95 -2.19
N LEU A 18 6.62 4.62 -2.21
CA LEU A 18 6.51 6.02 -2.58
C LEU A 18 6.90 6.87 -1.36
N LYS A 19 8.10 7.47 -1.40
CA LYS A 19 8.59 8.38 -0.35
C LYS A 19 8.15 9.80 -0.66
N GLY A 20 7.97 10.61 0.40
CA GLY A 20 7.66 12.04 0.30
C GLY A 20 6.27 12.35 -0.26
N TRP A 21 5.31 11.46 -0.06
CA TRP A 21 3.92 11.71 -0.40
C TRP A 21 3.37 12.88 0.45
N PRO A 22 2.83 13.96 -0.15
CA PRO A 22 2.52 15.19 0.56
C PRO A 22 1.19 15.19 1.33
N LEU A 23 0.32 14.19 1.11
CA LEU A 23 -0.99 14.12 1.75
C LEU A 23 -0.91 13.34 3.07
N THR A 24 -1.57 13.84 4.10
CA THR A 24 -1.62 13.26 5.45
C THR A 24 -2.33 11.90 5.49
N GLU A 25 -3.29 11.67 4.59
CA GLU A 25 -4.06 10.43 4.48
C GLU A 25 -3.24 9.25 3.91
N GLY A 26 -1.99 9.50 3.50
CA GLY A 26 -1.15 8.51 2.83
C GLY A 26 -1.53 8.30 1.36
N VAL A 27 -1.05 7.20 0.78
CA VAL A 27 -1.18 6.94 -0.66
C VAL A 27 -2.62 6.53 -1.01
N VAL A 28 -3.41 7.50 -1.46
CA VAL A 28 -4.81 7.34 -1.83
C VAL A 28 -5.01 7.25 -3.35
N ASN A 29 -6.21 6.84 -3.77
CA ASN A 29 -6.62 6.90 -5.16
C ASN A 29 -6.65 8.38 -5.62
N PRO A 30 -5.96 8.76 -6.71
CA PRO A 30 -5.99 10.14 -7.21
C PRO A 30 -7.40 10.67 -7.51
N THR A 31 -8.36 9.79 -7.83
CA THR A 31 -9.76 10.18 -8.07
C THR A 31 -10.48 10.64 -6.80
N ASN A 32 -9.99 10.22 -5.62
CA ASN A 32 -10.52 10.63 -4.33
C ASN A 32 -9.91 11.96 -3.86
N ILE A 33 -8.89 12.48 -4.56
CA ILE A 33 -8.33 13.80 -4.30
C ILE A 33 -9.24 14.82 -4.99
N HIS A 34 -10.22 15.33 -4.25
CA HIS A 34 -11.21 16.26 -4.77
C HIS A 34 -10.76 17.72 -4.74
N ASP A 35 -9.76 18.03 -3.92
CA ASP A 35 -9.20 19.37 -3.80
C ASP A 35 -8.12 19.64 -4.85
N VAL A 36 -8.27 20.76 -5.55
CA VAL A 36 -7.37 21.17 -6.64
C VAL A 36 -5.99 21.56 -6.10
N ASP A 37 -5.93 22.17 -4.92
CA ASP A 37 -4.66 22.60 -4.34
C ASP A 37 -3.84 21.40 -3.86
N SER A 38 -4.48 20.42 -3.21
CA SER A 38 -3.88 19.13 -2.88
C SER A 38 -3.32 18.40 -4.13
N MET A 39 -4.04 18.45 -5.24
CA MET A 39 -3.58 17.86 -6.51
C MET A 39 -2.41 18.62 -7.13
N ARG A 40 -2.39 19.95 -7.02
CA ARG A 40 -1.24 20.78 -7.45
C ARG A 40 -0.01 20.50 -6.62
N THR A 41 -0.14 20.44 -5.30
CA THR A 41 0.96 20.09 -4.38
C THR A 41 1.53 18.72 -4.72
N LEU A 42 0.66 17.71 -4.90
CA LEU A 42 1.11 16.38 -5.30
C LEU A 42 1.89 16.39 -6.62
N ARG A 43 1.38 17.10 -7.63
CA ARG A 43 2.07 17.25 -8.92
C ARG A 43 3.42 17.93 -8.74
N ASP A 44 3.50 18.98 -7.94
CA ASP A 44 4.72 19.77 -7.78
C ASP A 44 5.80 18.97 -7.02
N HIS A 45 5.43 18.21 -5.98
CA HIS A 45 6.33 17.27 -5.30
C HIS A 45 6.85 16.16 -6.22
N LEU A 46 5.99 15.61 -7.10
CA LEU A 46 6.41 14.62 -8.09
C LEU A 46 7.38 15.22 -9.12
N LYS A 47 7.18 16.48 -9.49
CA LYS A 47 8.06 17.20 -10.43
C LYS A 47 9.39 17.61 -9.82
N SER A 48 9.38 18.07 -8.56
CA SER A 48 10.61 18.44 -7.84
C SER A 48 11.45 17.22 -7.45
N GLY A 49 10.83 16.03 -7.43
CA GLY A 49 11.46 14.80 -6.97
C GLY A 49 11.41 14.61 -5.46
N GLU A 50 10.65 15.45 -4.75
CA GLU A 50 10.34 15.24 -3.33
C GLU A 50 9.46 14.02 -3.12
N CYS A 51 8.54 13.76 -4.05
CA CYS A 51 7.76 12.52 -4.10
C CYS A 51 8.32 11.59 -5.18
N TYR A 52 8.82 10.42 -4.78
CA TYR A 52 9.46 9.49 -5.70
C TYR A 52 9.35 8.03 -5.27
N TRP A 53 9.43 7.14 -6.24
CA TRP A 53 9.50 5.70 -6.00
C TRP A 53 10.91 5.32 -5.55
N HIS A 54 11.00 4.79 -4.32
CA HIS A 54 12.23 4.27 -3.75
C HIS A 54 12.19 2.75 -3.72
N LYS A 55 13.26 2.12 -4.19
CA LYS A 55 13.43 0.67 -4.12
C LYS A 55 14.03 0.29 -2.77
N LEU A 56 13.35 -0.56 -2.02
CA LEU A 56 13.78 -0.99 -0.70
C LEU A 56 14.98 -1.95 -0.80
N SER A 57 16.04 -1.59 -0.07
CA SER A 57 17.16 -2.47 0.27
C SER A 57 16.70 -3.61 1.20
N SER A 58 17.55 -4.63 1.41
CA SER A 58 17.17 -5.78 2.24
C SER A 58 16.80 -5.40 3.68
N SER A 59 17.54 -4.46 4.29
CA SER A 59 17.24 -3.94 5.64
C SER A 59 15.96 -3.09 5.65
N GLU A 60 15.75 -2.27 4.62
CA GLU A 60 14.50 -1.50 4.47
C GLU A 60 13.28 -2.39 4.25
N ARG A 61 13.43 -3.60 3.71
CA ARG A 61 12.32 -4.56 3.56
C ARG A 61 11.90 -5.16 4.89
N GLU A 62 12.86 -5.46 5.76
CA GLU A 62 12.58 -6.01 7.08
C GLU A 62 11.84 -4.98 7.94
N THR A 63 12.36 -3.75 7.98
CA THR A 63 11.69 -2.63 8.65
C THR A 63 10.32 -2.31 8.06
N ALA A 64 10.17 -2.33 6.72
CA ALA A 64 8.86 -2.13 6.09
C ALA A 64 7.85 -3.25 6.44
N LYS A 65 8.33 -4.47 6.68
CA LYS A 65 7.50 -5.59 7.13
C LYS A 65 7.06 -5.40 8.58
N GLU A 66 7.98 -5.01 9.46
CA GLU A 66 7.67 -4.70 10.86
C GLU A 66 6.64 -3.57 10.97
N GLN A 67 6.82 -2.49 10.19
CA GLN A 67 5.85 -1.39 10.11
C GLN A 67 4.48 -1.86 9.63
N TYR A 68 4.44 -2.74 8.62
CA TYR A 68 3.18 -3.30 8.15
C TYR A 68 2.50 -4.16 9.20
N ASP A 69 3.27 -5.02 9.89
CA ASP A 69 2.73 -5.89 10.94
C ASP A 69 2.18 -5.06 12.12
N GLN A 70 2.85 -3.96 12.47
CA GLN A 70 2.37 -2.99 13.47
C GLN A 70 1.08 -2.28 13.02
N MET A 71 1.02 -1.79 11.77
CA MET A 71 -0.20 -1.16 11.24
C MET A 71 -1.40 -2.12 11.16
N VAL A 72 -1.13 -3.42 10.99
CA VAL A 72 -2.16 -4.46 11.05
C VAL A 72 -2.63 -4.70 12.48
N GLU A 73 -1.70 -4.72 13.44
CA GLU A 73 -2.02 -4.87 14.87
C GLU A 73 -2.82 -3.67 15.41
N ASP A 74 -2.44 -2.46 15.01
CA ASP A 74 -3.14 -1.21 15.35
C ASP A 74 -4.50 -1.10 14.65
N GLY A 75 -4.79 -1.98 13.69
CA GLY A 75 -6.05 -2.03 12.95
C GLY A 75 -6.19 -0.95 11.86
N GLU A 76 -5.12 -0.21 11.55
CA GLU A 76 -5.10 0.76 10.45
C GLU A 76 -5.23 0.09 9.08
N ILE A 77 -4.71 -1.13 8.94
CA ILE A 77 -4.80 -1.91 7.71
C ILE A 77 -5.69 -3.14 7.91
N GLU A 78 -6.86 -3.12 7.26
CA GLU A 78 -7.74 -4.28 7.23
C GLU A 78 -7.15 -5.39 6.33
N VAL A 79 -6.74 -6.50 6.96
CA VAL A 79 -6.23 -7.66 6.23
C VAL A 79 -7.39 -8.39 5.57
N VAL A 80 -7.67 -8.04 4.31
CA VAL A 80 -8.62 -8.81 3.51
C VAL A 80 -7.99 -10.16 3.15
N GLU A 81 -8.29 -11.17 3.96
CA GLU A 81 -7.97 -12.56 3.65
C GLU A 81 -8.84 -13.07 2.49
N ARG A 82 -8.23 -13.85 1.60
CA ARG A 82 -8.98 -14.41 0.46
C ARG A 82 -10.00 -15.40 1.00
N LYS A 83 -11.27 -15.22 0.60
CA LYS A 83 -12.36 -16.15 0.91
C LYS A 83 -11.93 -17.59 0.69
N VAL A 84 -12.09 -18.40 1.73
CA VAL A 84 -11.81 -19.83 1.66
C VAL A 84 -12.81 -20.48 0.70
N ARG A 85 -12.29 -21.27 -0.24
CA ARG A 85 -13.11 -22.04 -1.19
C ARG A 85 -14.06 -22.96 -0.42
N SER A 86 -15.34 -22.98 -0.81
CA SER A 86 -16.38 -23.78 -0.15
C SER A 86 -16.12 -25.28 -0.24
N ASP A 87 -15.44 -25.71 -1.30
CA ASP A 87 -15.06 -27.09 -1.58
C ASP A 87 -13.72 -27.50 -0.94
N LYS A 88 -13.09 -26.61 -0.16
CA LYS A 88 -11.88 -26.95 0.59
C LYS A 88 -12.27 -28.02 1.62
N LYS A 89 -11.83 -29.26 1.37
CA LYS A 89 -12.12 -30.53 2.09
C LYS A 89 -13.23 -31.42 1.51
N THR A 90 -13.86 -31.08 0.39
CA THR A 90 -14.76 -32.02 -0.32
C THR A 90 -14.01 -32.82 -1.37
N THR A 91 -13.85 -34.11 -1.13
CA THR A 91 -13.35 -35.07 -2.13
C THR A 91 -14.46 -35.36 -3.12
N ARG A 92 -14.21 -35.12 -4.41
CA ARG A 92 -15.16 -35.44 -5.49
C ARG A 92 -15.43 -36.95 -5.46
N LYS A 93 -16.67 -37.37 -5.24
CA LYS A 93 -17.06 -38.78 -5.32
C LYS A 93 -16.82 -39.27 -6.75
N LYS A 94 -16.11 -40.40 -6.88
CA LYS A 94 -15.94 -41.14 -8.14
C LYS A 94 -17.25 -41.81 -8.53
#